data_AF-A0A962ZCR3-F1
#
_entry.id   AF-A0A962ZCR3-F1
#
_cell.length_a   1.000
_cell.length_b   1.000
_cell.length_c   1.000
_cell.angle_alpha   90.00
_cell.angle_beta   90.00
_cell.angle_gamma   90.00
#
_symmetry.space_group_name_H-M   'P 1'
#
loop_
_entity.id
_entity.type
_entity.pdbx_description
1 polymer ?
#
loop_
_entity_poly.entity_id
_entity_poly.type
_entity_poly.pdbx_seq_one_letter_code
_entity_poly.pdbx_strand_id
1 'polypeptide(L)'
;LDKYGVRIHPVEDTMLLSYVLDGASHGHGLDELAERHLQHHTIAYESVCGKGVKQILFTQALLDKAAPYAAEDAEVALRLWTLLKRRLIEERMVTLYERIERPLIS
;
A
#
# COMPACT_ATOMS: atom_id res chain seq x y z
N LEU A 1 -11.06 9.79 -4.82
CA LEU A 1 -11.28 10.42 -6.16
C LEU A 1 -12.64 11.13 -6.24
N ASP A 2 -13.45 11.00 -5.19
CA ASP A 2 -14.76 11.63 -4.97
C ASP A 2 -14.80 13.13 -5.16
N LYS A 3 -13.73 13.86 -4.79
CA LYS A 3 -13.63 15.31 -5.06
C LYS A 3 -13.70 15.67 -6.56
N TYR A 4 -13.48 14.68 -7.44
CA TYR A 4 -13.64 14.79 -8.89
C TYR A 4 -14.87 14.04 -9.42
N GLY A 5 -15.78 13.59 -8.53
CA GLY A 5 -16.99 12.84 -8.91
C GLY A 5 -16.75 11.40 -9.36
N VAL A 6 -15.55 10.86 -9.17
CA VAL A 6 -15.20 9.49 -9.59
C VAL A 6 -15.20 8.57 -8.37
N ARG A 7 -16.14 7.61 -8.36
CA ARG A 7 -16.20 6.52 -7.39
C ARG A 7 -15.41 5.32 -7.90
N ILE A 8 -14.50 4.80 -7.08
CA ILE A 8 -13.77 3.57 -7.38
C ILE A 8 -14.35 2.43 -6.55
N HIS A 9 -14.80 1.38 -7.23
CA HIS A 9 -15.16 0.11 -6.63
C HIS A 9 -15.18 -1.00 -7.70
N PRO A 10 -14.76 -2.25 -7.39
CA PRO A 10 -14.17 -2.69 -6.12
C PRO A 10 -12.72 -2.23 -5.95
N VAL A 11 -12.26 -2.18 -4.71
CA VAL A 11 -10.88 -1.86 -4.33
C VAL A 11 -10.29 -2.99 -3.50
N GLU A 12 -9.01 -3.25 -3.66
CA GLU A 12 -8.23 -4.15 -2.82
C GLU A 12 -7.15 -3.32 -2.12
N ASP A 13 -6.89 -3.64 -0.86
CA ASP A 13 -5.97 -2.91 0.01
C ASP A 13 -4.98 -3.88 0.65
N THR A 14 -3.69 -3.70 0.36
CA THR A 14 -2.61 -4.57 0.85
C THR A 14 -2.37 -4.45 2.35
N MET A 15 -2.63 -3.28 2.93
CA MET A 15 -2.55 -3.07 4.37
C MET A 15 -3.64 -3.88 5.07
N LEU A 16 -4.88 -3.84 4.59
CA LEU A 16 -5.98 -4.64 5.15
C LEU A 16 -5.81 -6.15 4.90
N LEU A 17 -5.31 -6.54 3.72
CA LEU A 17 -4.96 -7.94 3.44
C LEU A 17 -3.94 -8.46 4.46
N SER A 18 -2.89 -7.69 4.73
CA SER A 18 -1.88 -8.07 5.73
C SER A 18 -2.45 -8.04 7.15
N TYR A 19 -3.27 -7.05 7.51
CA TYR A 19 -3.90 -6.97 8.82
C TYR A 19 -4.78 -8.18 9.12
N VAL A 20 -5.58 -8.62 8.16
CA VAL A 20 -6.43 -9.81 8.30
C VAL A 20 -5.61 -11.08 8.52
N LEU A 21 -4.45 -11.19 7.86
CA LEU A 21 -3.60 -12.37 7.95
C LEU A 21 -2.77 -12.39 9.24
N ASP A 22 -2.14 -11.27 9.57
CA ASP A 22 -1.04 -11.23 10.53
C ASP A 22 -1.37 -10.38 11.78
N GLY A 23 -2.49 -9.66 11.79
CA GLY A 23 -2.95 -8.83 12.91
C GLY A 23 -1.87 -7.89 13.45
N ALA A 24 -1.85 -7.64 14.76
CA ALA A 24 -0.88 -6.73 15.38
C ALA A 24 0.57 -7.28 15.50
N SER A 25 0.92 -8.34 14.77
CA SER A 25 2.26 -8.94 14.87
C SER A 25 3.37 -8.05 14.31
N HIS A 26 3.03 -7.14 13.40
CA HIS A 26 3.94 -6.16 12.79
C HIS A 26 3.15 -4.99 12.19
N GLY A 27 3.82 -3.97 11.65
CA GLY A 27 3.15 -2.91 10.92
C GLY A 27 2.77 -3.34 9.51
N HIS A 28 1.73 -2.70 8.95
CA HIS A 28 1.15 -3.03 7.65
C HIS A 28 1.38 -1.93 6.61
N GLY A 29 2.33 -1.03 6.86
CA GLY A 29 2.74 -0.02 5.89
C GLY A 29 3.45 -0.65 4.70
N LEU A 30 3.34 -0.01 3.53
CA LEU A 30 3.90 -0.52 2.27
C LEU A 30 5.39 -0.85 2.40
N ASP A 31 6.18 0.05 2.97
CA ASP A 31 7.63 -0.09 3.16
C ASP A 31 7.98 -1.31 4.02
N GLU A 32 7.29 -1.49 5.15
CA GLU A 32 7.53 -2.60 6.07
C GLU A 32 7.12 -3.94 5.43
N LEU A 33 6.01 -3.97 4.71
CA LEU A 33 5.56 -5.15 3.99
C LEU A 33 6.50 -5.51 2.84
N ALA A 34 7.01 -4.51 2.12
CA ALA A 34 7.99 -4.71 1.05
C ALA A 34 9.28 -5.33 1.59
N GLU A 35 9.81 -4.81 2.70
CA GLU A 35 11.01 -5.36 3.31
C GLU A 35 10.77 -6.80 3.81
N ARG A 36 9.66 -7.02 4.53
CA ARG A 36 9.33 -8.32 5.13
C ARG A 36 9.08 -9.42 4.10
N HIS A 37 8.25 -9.14 3.10
CA HIS A 37 7.76 -10.18 2.18
C HIS A 37 8.55 -10.24 0.87
N LEU A 38 9.15 -9.13 0.46
CA LEU A 38 9.82 -9.01 -0.84
C LEU A 38 11.33 -8.78 -0.72
N GLN A 39 11.86 -8.62 0.50
CA GLN A 39 13.25 -8.22 0.75
C GLN A 39 13.65 -6.96 -0.04
N HIS A 40 12.69 -6.04 -0.17
CA HIS A 40 12.81 -4.84 -0.99
C HIS A 40 12.69 -3.59 -0.13
N HIS A 41 13.68 -2.71 -0.20
CA HIS A 41 13.61 -1.40 0.44
C HIS A 41 13.09 -0.38 -0.56
N THR A 42 11.92 0.19 -0.27
CA THR A 42 11.26 1.20 -1.10
C THR A 42 11.98 2.55 -1.02
N ILE A 43 11.75 3.37 -2.03
CA ILE A 43 12.21 4.75 -2.11
C ILE A 43 11.47 5.54 -1.02
N ALA A 44 12.21 6.03 -0.02
CA ALA A 44 11.61 6.81 1.05
C ALA A 44 11.01 8.13 0.52
N TYR A 45 9.82 8.51 0.99
CA TYR A 45 9.17 9.78 0.64
C TYR A 45 10.09 11.00 0.87
N GLU A 46 10.92 10.96 1.93
CA GLU A 46 11.89 12.01 2.23
C GLU A 46 12.96 12.20 1.16
N SER A 47 13.28 11.16 0.37
CA SER A 47 14.23 11.26 -0.74
C SER A 47 13.68 12.07 -1.93
N VAL A 48 12.34 12.15 -2.01
CA VAL A 48 11.60 12.87 -3.05
C VAL A 48 11.25 14.28 -2.58
N CYS A 49 10.72 14.41 -1.37
CA CYS A 49 10.15 15.67 -0.87
C CYS A 49 10.98 16.36 0.21
N GLY A 50 12.11 15.79 0.62
CA GLY A 50 12.88 16.29 1.77
C GLY A 50 12.19 16.00 3.10
N LYS A 51 12.69 16.61 4.18
CA LYS A 51 12.27 16.30 5.55
C LYS A 51 12.15 17.55 6.43
N GLY A 52 11.33 17.44 7.47
CA GLY A 52 11.15 18.46 8.49
C GLY A 52 10.61 19.78 7.92
N VAL A 53 11.04 20.91 8.47
CA VAL A 53 10.55 22.25 8.08
C VAL A 53 10.83 22.63 6.62
N LYS A 54 11.72 21.91 5.94
CA LYS A 54 12.06 22.13 4.51
C LYS A 54 11.37 21.12 3.58
N GLN A 55 10.51 20.26 4.10
CA GLN A 55 9.76 19.30 3.30
C GLN A 55 8.82 20.04 2.35
N ILE A 56 8.90 19.73 1.07
CA ILE A 56 8.05 20.29 0.03
C ILE A 56 6.81 19.42 -0.20
N LEU A 57 5.80 19.97 -0.88
CA LEU A 57 4.66 19.18 -1.32
C LEU A 57 5.07 18.28 -2.50
N PHE A 58 4.40 17.13 -2.65
CA PHE A 58 4.66 16.22 -3.77
C PHE A 58 4.43 16.89 -5.14
N THR A 59 3.52 17.86 -5.23
CA THR A 59 3.29 18.66 -6.44
C THR A 59 4.46 19.55 -6.84
N GLN A 60 5.43 19.76 -5.94
CA GLN A 60 6.65 20.53 -6.17
C GLN A 60 7.88 19.64 -6.38
N ALA A 61 7.74 18.32 -6.24
CA ALA A 61 8.82 17.38 -6.44
C ALA A 61 9.27 17.37 -7.91
N LEU A 62 10.57 17.14 -8.12
CA LEU A 62 11.11 16.98 -9.46
C LEU A 62 10.56 15.70 -10.10
N LEU A 63 10.15 15.78 -11.36
CA LEU A 63 9.49 14.68 -12.06
C LEU A 63 10.36 13.42 -12.13
N ASP A 64 11.68 13.59 -12.30
CA ASP A 64 12.67 12.51 -12.34
C ASP A 64 12.80 11.75 -11.01
N LYS A 65 12.37 12.33 -9.89
CA LYS A 65 12.27 11.66 -8.58
C LYS A 65 10.87 11.17 -8.27
N ALA A 66 9.86 11.98 -8.60
CA ALA A 66 8.47 11.67 -8.31
C ALA A 66 7.95 10.45 -9.11
N ALA A 67 8.34 10.34 -10.39
CA ALA A 67 7.86 9.28 -11.25
C ALA A 67 8.37 7.88 -10.82
N PRO A 68 9.67 7.66 -10.55
CA PRO A 68 10.15 6.38 -10.04
C PRO A 68 9.52 6.00 -8.69
N TYR A 69 9.39 6.95 -7.76
CA TYR A 69 8.74 6.72 -6.47
C TYR A 69 7.29 6.24 -6.62
N ALA A 70 6.48 6.98 -7.38
CA ALA A 70 5.07 6.63 -7.57
C ALA A 70 4.89 5.32 -8.36
N ALA A 71 5.79 5.03 -9.30
CA ALA A 71 5.76 3.78 -10.07
C ALA A 71 6.16 2.58 -9.20
N GLU A 72 7.16 2.73 -8.32
CA GLU A 72 7.57 1.70 -7.39
C GLU A 72 6.45 1.37 -6.40
N ASP A 73 5.79 2.37 -5.80
CA ASP A 73 4.68 2.14 -4.88
C ASP A 73 3.59 1.27 -5.50
N ALA A 74 3.24 1.54 -6.77
CA ALA A 74 2.24 0.76 -7.51
C ALA A 74 2.72 -0.67 -7.82
N GLU A 75 4.00 -0.85 -8.17
CA GLU A 75 4.60 -2.15 -8.48
C GLU A 75 4.69 -3.04 -7.23
N VAL A 76 5.17 -2.47 -6.13
CA VAL A 76 5.30 -3.14 -4.84
C VAL A 76 3.92 -3.52 -4.30
N ALA A 77 2.94 -2.62 -4.37
CA ALA A 77 1.56 -2.92 -3.99
C ALA A 77 0.99 -4.12 -4.79
N LEU A 78 1.24 -4.19 -6.10
CA LEU A 78 0.78 -5.31 -6.92
C LEU A 78 1.45 -6.65 -6.53
N ARG A 79 2.75 -6.63 -6.24
CA ARG A 79 3.49 -7.82 -5.78
C ARG A 79 3.00 -8.30 -4.42
N LEU A 80 2.81 -7.38 -3.47
CA LEU A 80 2.25 -7.69 -2.17
C LEU A 80 0.84 -8.24 -2.28
N TRP A 81 -0.01 -7.61 -3.09
CA TRP A 81 -1.37 -8.10 -3.35
C TRP A 81 -1.36 -9.53 -3.87
N THR A 82 -0.50 -9.83 -4.85
CA THR A 82 -0.40 -11.19 -5.44
C THR A 82 -0.04 -12.23 -4.37
N LEU A 83 0.89 -11.90 -3.48
CA LEU A 83 1.32 -12.79 -2.40
C LEU A 83 0.25 -12.96 -1.32
N LEU A 84 -0.29 -11.85 -0.81
CA LEU A 84 -1.24 -11.85 0.31
C LEU A 84 -2.60 -12.41 -0.11
N LYS A 85 -3.05 -12.16 -1.34
CA LYS A 85 -4.32 -12.70 -1.84
C LYS A 85 -4.30 -14.23 -1.90
N ARG A 86 -3.14 -14.83 -2.22
CA ARG A 86 -2.98 -16.29 -2.18
C ARG A 86 -3.08 -16.83 -0.76
N ARG A 87 -2.35 -16.21 0.18
CA ARG A 87 -2.38 -16.56 1.61
C ARG A 87 -3.79 -16.48 2.20
N LEU A 88 -4.58 -15.49 1.80
CA LEU A 88 -5.96 -15.31 2.25
C LEU A 88 -6.83 -16.57 2.04
N ILE A 89 -6.61 -17.28 0.93
CA ILE A 89 -7.29 -18.54 0.62
C ILE A 89 -6.71 -19.69 1.46
N GLU A 90 -5.38 -19.81 1.49
CA GLU A 90 -4.65 -20.86 2.20
C GLU A 90 -4.97 -20.87 3.71
N GLU A 91 -5.08 -19.67 4.30
CA GLU A 91 -5.33 -19.45 5.73
C GLU A 91 -6.83 -19.31 6.07
N ARG A 92 -7.73 -19.50 5.08
CA ARG A 92 -9.20 -19.44 5.24
C ARG A 92 -9.73 -18.11 5.76
N MET A 93 -9.04 -17.02 5.43
CA MET A 93 -9.40 -15.65 5.87
C MET A 93 -10.25 -14.88 4.86
N VAL A 94 -10.59 -15.48 3.72
CA VAL A 94 -11.38 -14.85 2.64
C VAL A 94 -12.65 -14.18 3.15
N THR A 95 -13.45 -14.86 3.97
CA THR A 95 -14.73 -14.31 4.47
C THR A 95 -14.52 -13.07 5.31
N LEU A 96 -13.51 -13.07 6.20
CA LEU A 96 -13.20 -11.94 7.06
C LEU A 96 -12.79 -10.71 6.22
N TYR A 97 -11.87 -10.90 5.28
CA TYR A 97 -11.46 -9.82 4.39
C TYR A 97 -12.60 -9.32 3.49
N GLU A 98 -13.25 -10.22 2.74
CA GLU A 98 -14.20 -9.85 1.68
C GLU A 98 -15.51 -9.29 2.22
N ARG A 99 -15.97 -9.75 3.39
CA ARG A 99 -17.31 -9.40 3.93
C ARG A 99 -17.28 -8.44 5.09
N ILE A 100 -16.15 -8.28 5.77
CA ILE A 100 -16.04 -7.42 6.94
C ILE A 100 -15.10 -6.27 6.63
N GLU A 101 -13.83 -6.53 6.32
CA GLU A 101 -12.83 -5.45 6.20
C GLU A 101 -12.97 -4.64 4.90
N ARG A 102 -12.99 -5.30 3.73
CA ARG A 102 -13.01 -4.61 2.42
C ARG A 102 -14.23 -3.69 2.21
N PRO A 103 -15.46 -4.05 2.64
CA PRO A 103 -16.61 -3.17 2.53
C PRO A 103 -16.54 -1.89 3.38
N LEU A 104 -15.63 -1.81 4.35
CA LEU A 104 -15.45 -0.62 5.20
C LEU A 104 -14.58 0.46 4.56
N ILE A 105 -13.95 0.16 3.41
CA ILE A 105 -13.22 1.15 2.62
C ILE A 105 -14.24 2.11 1.99
N SER A 106 -14.19 3.40 2.35
CA SER A 106 -15.13 4.44 1.91
C SER A 106 -14.49 5.44 0.95
#